data_AF-A0A445D2K0-F1
#
_entry.id   AF-A0A445D2K0-F1
#
_cell.length_a   1.000
_cell.length_b   1.000
_cell.length_c   1.000
_cell.angle_alpha   90.00
_cell.angle_beta   90.00
_cell.angle_gamma   90.00
#
_symmetry.space_group_name_H-M   'P 1'
#
loop_
_entity.id
_entity.type
_entity.pdbx_description
1 polymer ?
#
loop_
_entity_poly.entity_id
_entity_poly.type
_entity_poly.pdbx_seq_one_letter_code
_entity_poly.pdbx_strand_id
1 'polypeptide(L)'
;MISHDHSNLDSDMIAEVMKPLVESDLFIKIKSIIAEIQAIFNYTISYRKAWFAKQKSITKVFSGWEESYQTLPLWFLAIVQKMPGSQVQIETRHLFNGSQEVDDVRILHRVF
;
A
#
# COMPACT_ATOMS: atom_id res chain seq x y z
N MET A 1 4.52 28.52 13.83
CA MET A 1 4.72 27.68 12.63
C MET A 1 3.38 27.61 11.91
N ILE A 2 3.20 28.39 10.84
CA ILE A 2 1.88 28.58 10.20
C ILE A 2 1.62 27.40 9.28
N SER A 3 0.61 26.59 9.63
CA SER A 3 0.09 25.51 8.80
C SER A 3 -0.36 26.08 7.45
N HIS A 4 0.34 25.69 6.39
CA HIS A 4 -0.09 25.90 5.01
C HIS A 4 -0.97 24.73 4.52
N ASP A 5 -1.47 23.87 5.41
CA ASP A 5 -2.41 22.83 5.03
C ASP A 5 -3.81 23.43 4.91
N HIS A 6 -4.25 23.70 3.67
CA HIS A 6 -5.65 23.95 3.39
C HIS A 6 -6.48 22.71 3.75
N SER A 7 -7.53 22.90 4.55
CA SER A 7 -8.41 21.86 5.11
C SER A 7 -9.27 21.13 4.08
N ASN A 8 -9.45 21.71 2.88
CA ASN A 8 -10.47 21.24 1.94
C ASN A 8 -9.97 20.16 0.96
N LEU A 9 -8.66 20.14 0.67
CA LEU A 9 -8.03 19.05 -0.08
C LEU A 9 -7.53 18.02 0.92
N ASP A 10 -8.43 17.15 1.34
CA ASP A 10 -8.10 16.01 2.16
C ASP A 10 -7.39 14.92 1.34
N SER A 11 -6.50 14.21 2.01
CA SER A 11 -5.76 13.06 1.51
C SER A 11 -6.66 11.97 0.89
N ASP A 12 -7.89 11.78 1.37
CA ASP A 12 -8.83 10.81 0.80
C ASP A 12 -9.32 11.20 -0.59
N MET A 13 -9.64 12.48 -0.78
CA MET A 13 -10.05 13.00 -2.10
C MET A 13 -8.89 12.90 -3.09
N ILE A 14 -7.68 13.29 -2.67
CA ILE A 14 -6.47 13.18 -3.51
C ILE A 14 -6.20 11.72 -3.87
N ALA A 15 -6.39 10.80 -2.92
CA ALA A 15 -6.20 9.37 -3.16
C ALA A 15 -7.14 8.84 -4.25
N GLU A 16 -8.41 9.24 -4.24
CA GLU A 16 -9.39 8.88 -5.28
C GLU A 16 -9.00 9.42 -6.66
N VAL A 17 -8.64 10.71 -6.74
CA VAL A 17 -8.20 11.34 -7.99
C VAL A 17 -6.96 10.64 -8.55
N MET A 18 -6.08 10.15 -7.68
CA MET A 18 -4.81 9.56 -8.10
C MET A 18 -4.86 8.07 -8.41
N LYS A 19 -5.99 7.38 -8.18
CA LYS A 19 -6.13 5.94 -8.45
C LYS A 19 -5.68 5.53 -9.86
N PRO A 20 -6.11 6.18 -10.96
CA PRO A 20 -5.72 5.74 -12.31
C PRO A 20 -4.21 5.82 -12.55
N LEU A 21 -3.55 6.83 -11.96
CA LEU A 21 -2.12 7.02 -12.11
C LEU A 21 -1.32 6.05 -11.24
N VAL A 22 -1.83 5.72 -10.05
CA VAL A 22 -1.22 4.71 -9.16
C VAL A 22 -1.41 3.29 -9.69
N GLU A 23 -2.55 3.01 -10.32
CA GLU A 23 -2.85 1.74 -10.97
C GLU A 23 -1.92 1.48 -12.17
N SER A 24 -1.56 2.54 -12.91
CA SER A 24 -0.62 2.44 -14.03
C SER A 24 0.86 2.46 -13.59
N ASP A 25 1.22 3.19 -12.54
CA ASP A 25 2.57 3.24 -11.98
C ASP A 25 2.60 3.35 -10.45
N LEU A 26 2.82 2.22 -9.78
CA LEU A 26 3.02 2.14 -8.33
C LEU A 26 4.25 2.91 -7.83
N PHE A 27 5.24 3.15 -8.68
CA PHE A 27 6.49 3.83 -8.35
C PHE A 27 6.44 5.33 -8.61
N ILE A 28 5.27 5.87 -8.94
CA ILE A 28 5.09 7.31 -9.16
C ILE A 28 5.75 8.14 -8.05
N LYS A 29 6.58 9.10 -8.46
CA LYS A 29 7.28 9.98 -7.55
C LYS A 29 6.28 10.92 -6.88
N ILE A 30 6.46 11.18 -5.59
CA ILE A 30 5.60 12.11 -4.83
C ILE A 30 5.57 13.51 -5.46
N LYS A 31 6.69 13.97 -6.03
CA LYS A 31 6.75 15.25 -6.76
C LYS A 31 5.80 15.28 -7.96
N SER A 32 5.61 14.17 -8.66
CA SER A 32 4.66 14.05 -9.77
C SER A 32 3.21 14.17 -9.28
N ILE A 33 2.89 13.54 -8.15
CA ILE A 33 1.56 13.69 -7.50
C ILE A 33 1.29 15.15 -7.14
N ILE A 34 2.27 15.85 -6.56
CA ILE A 34 2.13 17.28 -6.23
C ILE A 34 1.89 18.11 -7.50
N ALA A 35 2.63 17.85 -8.57
CA ALA A 35 2.48 18.57 -9.85
C ALA A 35 1.11 18.31 -10.48
N GLU A 36 0.63 17.07 -10.45
CA GLU A 36 -0.69 16.71 -10.99
C GLU A 36 -1.82 17.38 -10.21
N ILE A 37 -1.75 17.38 -8.87
CA ILE A 37 -2.74 18.05 -8.03
C ILE A 37 -2.70 19.57 -8.22
N GLN A 38 -1.51 20.15 -8.41
CA GLN A 38 -1.38 21.56 -8.81
C GLN A 38 -2.05 21.82 -10.16
N ALA A 39 -1.92 20.93 -11.14
CA ALA A 39 -2.54 21.09 -12.46
C ALA A 39 -4.07 20.98 -12.41
N ILE A 40 -4.61 20.04 -11.63
CA ILE A 40 -6.05 19.78 -11.55
C ILE A 40 -6.77 20.82 -10.70
N PHE A 41 -6.22 21.14 -9.53
CA PHE A 41 -6.90 21.97 -8.53
C PHE A 41 -6.36 23.40 -8.45
N ASN A 42 -5.27 23.71 -9.14
CA ASN A 42 -4.54 24.97 -9.03
C ASN A 42 -4.01 25.25 -7.61
N TYR A 43 -3.75 24.19 -6.83
CA TYR A 43 -3.22 24.26 -5.46
C TYR A 43 -2.06 23.31 -5.22
N THR A 44 -1.06 23.78 -4.47
CA THR A 44 0.10 22.97 -4.12
C THR A 44 -0.17 22.28 -2.79
N ILE A 45 -0.02 20.96 -2.75
CA ILE A 45 -0.12 20.18 -1.51
C ILE A 45 1.25 19.92 -0.91
N SER A 46 1.29 19.75 0.42
CA SER A 46 2.52 19.37 1.12
C SER A 46 2.99 17.96 0.70
N TYR A 47 4.30 17.73 0.76
CA TYR A 47 4.88 16.42 0.46
C TYR A 47 4.28 15.31 1.33
N ARG A 48 4.09 15.58 2.62
CA ARG A 48 3.47 14.64 3.57
C ARG A 48 2.06 14.25 3.13
N LYS A 49 1.23 15.23 2.75
CA LYS A 49 -0.13 15.00 2.27
C LYS A 49 -0.14 14.16 0.98
N ALA A 50 0.73 14.49 0.03
CA ALA A 50 0.90 13.71 -1.20
C ALA A 50 1.37 12.27 -0.93
N TRP A 51 2.28 12.06 0.03
CA TRP A 51 2.71 10.72 0.45
C TRP A 51 1.55 9.91 1.03
N PHE A 52 0.77 10.48 1.96
CA PHE A 52 -0.40 9.79 2.52
C PHE A 52 -1.45 9.47 1.45
N ALA A 53 -1.71 10.40 0.53
CA ALA A 53 -2.64 10.17 -0.56
C ALA A 53 -2.17 9.04 -1.49
N LYS A 54 -0.87 8.95 -1.78
CA LYS A 54 -0.29 7.82 -2.53
C LYS A 54 -0.58 6.49 -1.83
N GLN A 55 -0.28 6.38 -0.54
CA GLN A 55 -0.50 5.15 0.23
C GLN A 55 -1.98 4.75 0.25
N LYS A 56 -2.86 5.72 0.50
CA LYS A 56 -4.32 5.51 0.46
C LYS A 56 -4.81 5.07 -0.92
N SER A 57 -4.26 5.65 -1.98
CA SER A 57 -4.59 5.28 -3.36
C SER A 57 -4.15 3.85 -3.70
N ILE A 58 -2.95 3.45 -3.29
CA ILE A 58 -2.46 2.07 -3.41
C ILE A 58 -3.42 1.11 -2.70
N THR A 59 -3.78 1.40 -1.45
CA THR A 59 -4.73 0.59 -0.67
C THR A 59 -6.11 0.50 -1.33
N LYS A 60 -6.56 1.57 -2.01
CA LYS A 60 -7.84 1.57 -2.74
C LYS A 60 -7.81 0.74 -4.03
N VAL A 61 -6.66 0.62 -4.69
CA VAL A 61 -6.50 -0.15 -5.94
C VAL A 61 -6.21 -1.62 -5.65
N PHE A 62 -5.32 -1.90 -4.70
CA PHE A 62 -4.80 -3.26 -4.45
C PHE A 62 -5.28 -3.88 -3.14
N SER A 63 -6.26 -3.26 -2.48
CA SER A 63 -6.66 -3.57 -1.10
C SER A 63 -5.56 -3.28 -0.08
N GLY A 64 -5.87 -3.45 1.20
CA GLY A 64 -4.89 -3.27 2.27
C GLY A 64 -3.83 -4.36 2.27
N TRP A 65 -2.80 -4.13 3.08
CA TRP A 65 -1.75 -5.12 3.30
C TRP A 65 -2.33 -6.43 3.86
N GLU A 66 -3.31 -6.33 4.77
CA GLU A 66 -3.94 -7.50 5.40
C GLU A 66 -4.64 -8.38 4.37
N GLU A 67 -5.51 -7.81 3.52
CA GLU A 67 -6.20 -8.57 2.49
C GLU A 67 -5.22 -9.14 1.45
N SER A 68 -4.16 -8.39 1.12
CA SER A 68 -3.09 -8.87 0.24
C SER A 68 -2.36 -10.07 0.84
N TYR A 69 -2.08 -10.05 2.14
CA TYR A 69 -1.47 -11.19 2.85
C TYR A 69 -2.40 -12.40 2.90
N GLN A 70 -3.70 -12.19 3.14
CA GLN A 70 -4.68 -13.28 3.18
C GLN A 70 -4.86 -13.97 1.83
N THR A 71 -4.69 -13.25 0.72
CA THR A 71 -4.77 -13.82 -0.63
C THR A 71 -3.49 -14.51 -1.08
N LEU A 72 -2.35 -14.23 -0.45
CA LEU A 72 -1.03 -14.70 -0.86
C LEU A 72 -0.89 -16.25 -0.93
N PRO A 73 -1.42 -17.05 0.03
CA PRO A 73 -1.38 -18.52 -0.06
C PRO A 73 -2.12 -19.07 -1.30
N LEU A 74 -3.23 -18.44 -1.68
CA LEU A 74 -4.01 -18.83 -2.86
C LEU A 74 -3.20 -18.60 -4.15
N TRP A 75 -2.48 -17.48 -4.22
CA TRP A 75 -1.57 -17.19 -5.33
C TRP A 75 -0.46 -18.24 -5.44
N PHE A 76 0.17 -18.62 -4.33
CA PHE A 76 1.20 -19.66 -4.34
C PHE A 76 0.66 -21.01 -4.79
N LEU A 77 -0.53 -21.38 -4.35
CA LEU A 77 -1.19 -22.60 -4.83
C LEU A 77 -1.39 -22.57 -6.36
N ALA A 78 -1.85 -21.44 -6.90
CA ALA A 78 -2.05 -21.27 -8.34
C ALA A 78 -0.73 -21.37 -9.13
N ILE A 79 0.36 -20.81 -8.59
CA ILE A 79 1.70 -20.89 -9.19
C ILE A 79 2.19 -22.35 -9.28
N VAL A 80 2.10 -23.10 -8.16
CA VAL A 80 2.50 -24.52 -8.11
C VAL A 80 1.66 -25.37 -9.08
N GLN A 81 0.37 -25.08 -9.21
CA GLN A 81 -0.51 -25.79 -10.15
C GLN A 81 -0.15 -25.50 -11.62
N LYS A 82 0.25 -24.26 -11.94
CA LYS A 82 0.59 -23.85 -13.30
C LYS A 82 1.99 -24.27 -13.73
N MET A 83 2.91 -24.47 -12.79
CA MET A 83 4.30 -24.84 -13.05
C MET A 83 4.64 -26.15 -12.32
N PRO A 84 4.39 -27.32 -12.94
CA PRO A 84 4.69 -28.61 -12.34
C PRO A 84 6.19 -28.72 -12.01
N GLY A 85 6.52 -28.94 -10.74
CA GLY A 85 7.89 -28.99 -10.24
C GLY A 85 8.29 -27.80 -9.36
N SER A 86 7.52 -26.71 -9.39
CA SER A 86 7.64 -25.63 -8.40
C SER A 86 7.15 -26.10 -7.04
N GLN A 87 7.88 -25.74 -5.98
CA GLN A 87 7.46 -25.90 -4.59
C GLN A 87 7.46 -24.52 -3.94
N VAL A 88 6.50 -24.28 -3.06
CA VAL A 88 6.45 -23.05 -2.27
C VAL A 88 6.41 -23.42 -0.80
N GLN A 89 7.36 -22.89 -0.03
CA GLN A 89 7.36 -23.01 1.43
C GLN A 89 7.25 -21.64 2.07
N ILE A 90 6.20 -21.43 2.87
CA ILE A 90 5.98 -20.20 3.61
C ILE A 90 6.46 -20.41 5.04
N GLU A 91 7.39 -19.58 5.49
CA GLU A 91 7.76 -19.51 6.89
C GLU A 91 7.13 -18.29 7.56
N THR A 92 6.52 -18.54 8.71
CA THR A 92 5.97 -17.49 9.57
C THR A 92 6.63 -17.53 10.95
N ARG A 93 6.74 -16.38 11.61
CA ARG A 93 7.23 -16.23 12.97
C ARG A 93 6.11 -15.74 13.89
N HIS A 94 6.23 -16.06 15.17
CA HIS A 94 5.36 -15.52 16.21
C HIS A 94 5.65 -14.03 16.43
N LEU A 95 4.60 -13.25 16.67
CA LEU A 95 4.73 -11.86 17.09
C LEU A 95 4.85 -11.79 18.62
N PHE A 96 5.85 -11.06 19.11
CA PHE A 96 6.04 -10.84 20.54
C PHE A 96 5.82 -9.37 20.89
N ASN A 97 5.04 -9.11 21.93
CA ASN A 97 4.93 -7.81 22.58
C ASN A 97 5.73 -7.85 23.90
N GLY A 98 7.01 -7.50 23.82
CA GLY A 98 7.95 -7.74 24.93
C GLY A 98 8.22 -9.24 25.09
N SER A 99 7.87 -9.81 26.23
CA SER A 99 8.00 -11.25 26.52
C SER A 99 6.71 -12.05 26.29
N GLN A 100 5.59 -11.40 25.98
CA GLN A 100 4.32 -12.07 25.70
C GLN A 100 4.17 -12.32 24.21
N GLU A 101 3.90 -13.59 23.86
CA GLU A 101 3.46 -13.94 22.52
C GLU A 101 2.05 -13.39 22.28
N VAL A 102 1.82 -12.78 21.12
CA VAL A 102 0.49 -12.36 20.70
C VAL A 102 -0.16 -13.54 19.99
N ASP A 103 -1.09 -14.19 20.67
CA ASP A 103 -1.85 -15.30 20.11
C ASP A 103 -2.58 -14.89 18.82
N ASP A 104 -2.68 -15.82 17.88
CA ASP A 104 -3.37 -15.69 16.58
C ASP A 104 -2.72 -14.71 15.57
N VAL A 105 -1.59 -14.07 15.89
CA VAL A 105 -0.86 -13.20 14.95
C VAL A 105 0.47 -13.84 14.55
N ARG A 106 0.64 -14.07 13.24
CA ARG A 106 1.88 -14.60 12.66
C ARG A 106 2.45 -13.64 11.62
N ILE A 107 3.75 -13.39 11.70
CA ILE A 107 4.50 -12.52 10.78
C ILE A 107 5.07 -13.38 9.65
N LEU A 108 4.83 -13.01 8.40
CA LEU A 108 5.53 -13.63 7.28
C LEU A 108 7.04 -13.37 7.40
N HIS A 109 7.83 -14.43 7.48
CA HIS A 109 9.29 -14.33 7.56
C HIS A 109 9.94 -14.43 6.18
N ARG A 110 9.62 -15.48 5.42
CA ARG A 110 10.16 -15.71 4.07
C ARG A 110 9.32 -16.72 3.29
N VAL A 111 9.48 -16.69 1.97
CA VAL A 111 8.90 -17.64 1.02
C VAL A 111 10.04 -18.24 0.20
N PHE A 112 10.09 -19.57 0.08
CA PHE A 112 11.05 -20.33 -0.72
C PHE A 112 10.39 -20.97 -1.93
#